data_AF-A0A7V6M5M4-F1
#
_entry.id   AF-A0A7V6M5M4-F1
#
_cell.length_a   1.000
_cell.length_b   1.000
_cell.length_c   1.000
_cell.angle_alpha   90.00
_cell.angle_beta   90.00
_cell.angle_gamma   90.00
#
_symmetry.space_group_name_H-M   'P 1'
#
loop_
_entity.id
_entity.type
_entity.pdbx_description
1 polymer ?
#
loop_
_entity_poly.entity_id
_entity_poly.type
_entity_poly.pdbx_seq_one_letter_code
_entity_poly.pdbx_strand_id
1 'polypeptide(L)' 'MGLPCISTDYAGSNEIIVDGENGLLVSISSEEKLAEAMKLLILNQQLALQLST' A
#
# COMPACT_ATOMS: atom_id res chain seq x y z
N MET A 1 10.31 -9.71 8.08
CA MET A 1 9.43 -8.57 7.70
C MET A 1 8.00 -9.08 7.71
N GLY A 2 7.04 -8.26 8.14
CA GLY A 2 5.64 -8.64 8.38
C GLY A 2 4.75 -7.41 8.57
N LEU A 3 5.08 -6.34 7.85
CA LEU A 3 4.34 -5.08 7.85
C LEU A 3 3.87 -4.81 6.42
N PRO A 4 2.67 -4.25 6.23
CA PRO A 4 2.15 -3.95 4.91
C PRO A 4 2.90 -2.75 4.30
N CYS A 5 2.99 -2.73 2.97
CA CYS A 5 3.71 -1.70 2.22
C CYS A 5 2.73 -0.77 1.46
N ILE A 6 3.00 0.53 1.48
CA ILE A 6 2.38 1.52 0.59
C ILE A 6 3.51 2.18 -0.18
N SER A 7 3.40 2.25 -1.51
CA SER A 7 4.36 2.94 -2.38
C SER A 7 3.64 3.78 -3.42
N THR A 8 4.34 4.73 -4.04
CA THR A 8 3.81 5.43 -5.21
C THR A 8 3.81 4.52 -6.44
N ASP A 9 2.84 4.69 -7.33
CA ASP A 9 2.85 4.11 -8.68
C ASP A 9 3.89 4.83 -9.54
N TYR A 10 5.10 4.28 -9.57
CA TYR A 10 6.24 4.77 -10.33
C TYR A 10 7.06 3.59 -10.83
N ALA A 11 7.94 3.84 -11.80
CA ALA A 11 8.84 2.80 -12.32
C ALA A 11 9.63 2.12 -11.19
N GLY A 12 9.73 0.80 -11.24
CA GLY A 12 10.30 -0.04 -10.20
C GLY A 12 9.30 -0.49 -9.14
N SER A 13 8.51 0.41 -8.54
CA SER A 13 7.51 0.00 -7.53
C SER A 13 6.35 -0.77 -8.14
N ASN A 14 5.84 -0.33 -9.30
CA ASN A 14 4.74 -1.00 -10.01
C ASN A 14 5.13 -2.29 -10.76
N GLU A 15 6.43 -2.63 -10.77
CA GLU A 15 6.94 -3.89 -11.30
C GLU A 15 6.95 -5.01 -10.26
N ILE A 16 7.02 -4.64 -8.97
CA ILE A 16 7.17 -5.56 -7.83
C ILE A 16 5.89 -5.61 -6.99
N ILE A 17 5.18 -4.49 -6.87
CA ILE A 17 3.93 -4.38 -6.11
C ILE A 17 2.76 -4.57 -7.07
N VAL A 18 1.93 -5.56 -6.77
CA VAL A 18 0.60 -5.74 -7.35
C VAL A 18 -0.40 -5.14 -6.36
N ASP A 19 -1.05 -4.05 -6.79
CA ASP A 19 -1.95 -3.26 -5.94
C ASP A 19 -3.07 -4.13 -5.34
N GLY A 20 -3.19 -4.11 -4.02
CA GLY A 20 -4.17 -4.89 -3.26
C GLY A 20 -3.78 -6.36 -3.00
N GLU A 21 -2.68 -6.85 -3.55
CA GLU A 21 -2.23 -8.24 -3.35
C GLU A 21 -1.05 -8.33 -2.37
N ASN A 22 0.06 -7.64 -2.66
CA ASN A 22 1.28 -7.65 -1.83
C ASN A 22 1.70 -6.26 -1.35
N GLY A 23 0.90 -5.24 -1.65
CA GLY A 23 1.07 -3.86 -1.20
C GLY A 23 -0.02 -2.96 -1.78
N LEU A 24 0.03 -1.67 -1.46
CA LEU A 24 -0.84 -0.66 -2.06
C LEU A 24 -0.03 0.34 -2.88
N LEU A 25 -0.57 0.71 -4.04
CA LEU A 25 0.00 1.75 -4.90
C LEU A 25 -0.85 3.02 -4.86
N VAL A 26 -0.21 4.16 -4.62
CA VAL A 26 -0.85 5.48 -4.61
C VAL A 26 -0.29 6.37 -5.72
N SER A 27 -1.11 7.29 -6.23
CA SER A 27 -0.65 8.24 -7.26
C SER A 27 0.44 9.17 -6.71
N ILE A 28 1.42 9.51 -7.57
CA ILE A 28 2.49 10.46 -7.22
C ILE A 28 1.89 11.82 -6.85
N SER A 29 2.49 12.48 -5.86
CA SER A 29 2.07 13.81 -5.37
C SER A 29 0.64 13.87 -4.84
N SER A 30 0.08 12.74 -4.38
CA SER A 30 -1.24 12.70 -3.75
C SER A 30 -1.13 12.37 -2.26
N GLU A 31 -0.94 13.41 -1.45
CA GLU A 31 -0.89 13.31 0.02
C GLU A 31 -2.19 12.74 0.59
N GLU A 32 -3.33 13.13 0.01
CA GLU A 32 -4.65 12.64 0.41
C GLU A 32 -4.78 11.13 0.23
N LYS A 33 -4.43 10.60 -0.95
CA LYS A 33 -4.46 9.15 -1.20
C LYS A 33 -3.50 8.37 -0.31
N LEU A 34 -2.32 8.92 -0.04
CA LEU A 34 -1.39 8.29 0.90
C LEU A 34 -2.00 8.23 2.30
N ALA A 35 -2.59 9.32 2.79
CA ALA A 35 -3.24 9.35 4.09
C ALA A 35 -4.44 8.40 4.16
N GLU A 36 -5.23 8.28 3.10
CA GLU A 36 -6.33 7.31 3.00
C GLU A 36 -5.83 5.87 3.05
N ALA A 37 -4.78 5.53 2.29
CA ALA A 37 -4.16 4.21 2.31
C ALA A 37 -3.61 3.86 3.69
N MET A 38 -2.94 4.81 4.35
CA MET A 38 -2.46 4.63 5.73
C MET A 38 -3.62 4.38 6.70
N LYS A 39 -4.70 5.17 6.63
CA LYS A 39 -5.90 4.97 7.46
C LYS A 39 -6.53 3.60 7.20
N LEU A 40 -6.62 3.19 5.93
CA LEU A 40 -7.16 1.90 5.54
C LEU A 40 -6.41 0.75 6.22
N LEU A 41 -5.08 0.76 6.19
CA LEU A 41 -4.27 -0.29 6.82
C LEU A 41 -4.34 -0.27 8.35
N ILE A 42 -4.42 0.93 8.96
CA ILE A 42 -4.56 1.07 10.42
C ILE A 42 -5.92 0.57 10.89
N LEU A 43 -7.00 0.87 10.15
CA LEU A 43 -8.37 0.57 10.54
C LEU A 43 -8.84 -0.83 10.10
N ASN A 44 -8.21 -1.40 9.07
CA ASN A 44 -8.53 -2.73 8.56
C ASN A 44 -7.36 -3.70 8.81
N GLN A 45 -7.32 -4.25 10.01
CA GLN A 45 -6.26 -5.18 10.43
C GLN A 45 -6.20 -6.45 9.56
N GLN A 46 -7.34 -6.93 9.04
CA GLN A 46 -7.38 -8.10 8.17
C GLN A 46 -6.63 -7.82 6.86
N LEU A 47 -6.88 -6.67 6.24
CA LEU A 47 -6.17 -6.25 5.03
C LEU A 47 -4.68 -6.03 5.31
N ALA A 48 -4.35 -5.38 6.43
CA ALA A 48 -2.95 -5.19 6.82
C ALA A 48 -2.21 -6.52 6.95
N LEU A 49 -2.82 -7.53 7.57
CA LEU A 49 -2.24 -8.87 7.68
C LEU A 49 -2.09 -9.56 6.33
N GLN A 50 -3.11 -9.47 5.46
CA GLN A 50 -3.05 -10.02 4.10
C GLN A 50 -1.86 -9.47 3.31
N LEU A 51 -1.62 -8.15 3.38
CA LEU A 51 -0.56 -7.47 2.64
C LEU A 51 0.82 -7.58 3.29
N SER A 52 0.93 -8.21 4.46
CA SER A 52 2.18 -8.36 5.22
C SER A 52 2.93 -9.67 4.93
N THR A 53 2.47 -10.44 3.94
CA THR A 53 2.87 -11.83 3.68
C THR A 53 4.06 -11.93 2.73
#